data_AF-A0A1A8JQC3-F1
#
_entry.id   AF-A0A1A8JQC3-F1
#
_cell.length_a   1.000
_cell.length_b   1.000
_cell.length_c   1.000
_cell.angle_alpha   90.00
_cell.angle_beta   90.00
_cell.angle_gamma   90.00
#
_symmetry.space_group_name_H-M   'P 1'
#
loop_
_entity.id
_entity.type
_entity.pdbx_description
1 polymer ?
#
loop_
_entity_poly.entity_id
_entity_poly.type
_entity_poly.pdbx_seq_one_letter_code
_entity_poly.pdbx_strand_id
1 'polypeptide(L)'
;FDPDFICNASDSSGRYSYQAQPAICRWNLVKLAEALAPELPAERAEAVMDEYLDLFNRFYLENMRKKLGLFIKEEPEDEMLITELLQTMHNTGADFTNTFRSLSLICCLTEAETEGEEDLRRTADLLLHQCASLEELKAANKPTMDPRELAMLLSLAQSNPSLFQMISDRVTIARQLDKLGKLKDLTETSQEELRAKQAEEWTSWITRYRKRLARELEGQSDEQAVKEERVRVMNSANPRVVLRNYIAQNAIEAAENGDFSEVQRVLRVLEKPFSSQPGLELPARVSGHGTTAQMEKDEGEEQQQQASSSAARNPVPYDSKPPAWAQELCVT
;
A
#
# COMPACT_ATOMS: atom_id res chain seq x y z
N PHE A 1 1.00 4.16 -0.93
CA PHE A 1 1.00 3.74 0.49
C PHE A 1 0.63 4.98 1.26
N ASP A 2 -0.24 4.87 2.27
CA ASP A 2 -0.66 5.99 3.09
C ASP A 2 -0.69 5.52 4.56
N PRO A 3 0.22 5.99 5.43
CA PRO A 3 0.25 5.62 6.84
C PRO A 3 -0.98 6.13 7.59
N ASP A 4 -1.59 7.22 7.11
CA ASP A 4 -2.78 7.84 7.70
C ASP A 4 -4.10 7.29 7.13
N PHE A 5 -4.03 6.23 6.31
CA PHE A 5 -5.19 5.64 5.68
C PHE A 5 -6.24 5.21 6.70
N ILE A 6 -7.47 5.68 6.52
CA ILE A 6 -8.65 5.29 7.29
C ILE A 6 -9.54 4.46 6.37
N CYS A 7 -9.72 3.18 6.69
CA CYS A 7 -10.59 2.30 5.92
C CYS A 7 -12.08 2.47 6.25
N ASN A 8 -12.41 2.90 7.46
CA ASN A 8 -13.78 3.01 7.94
C ASN A 8 -14.32 4.43 7.71
N ALA A 9 -15.37 4.55 6.89
CA ALA A 9 -16.02 5.83 6.60
C ALA A 9 -16.60 6.55 7.84
N SER A 10 -16.89 5.81 8.92
CA SER A 10 -17.41 6.35 10.18
C SER A 10 -16.32 6.87 11.13
N ASP A 11 -15.04 6.59 10.87
CA ASP A 11 -13.92 7.08 11.69
C ASP A 11 -13.42 8.44 11.22
N SER A 12 -14.18 9.49 11.52
CA SER A 12 -13.81 10.88 11.22
C SER A 12 -12.54 11.35 11.93
N SER A 13 -12.27 10.79 13.12
CA SER A 13 -11.13 11.12 13.98
C SER A 13 -9.81 10.51 13.51
N GLY A 14 -9.86 9.43 12.72
CA GLY A 14 -8.69 8.60 12.41
C GLY A 14 -8.15 7.81 13.59
N ARG A 15 -9.01 7.44 14.54
CA ARG A 15 -8.64 6.63 15.71
C ARG A 15 -8.05 5.29 15.29
N TYR A 16 -8.55 4.71 14.21
CA TYR A 16 -8.16 3.39 13.69
C TYR A 16 -7.43 3.50 12.34
N SER A 17 -6.74 4.62 12.09
CA SER A 17 -5.84 4.75 10.94
C SER A 17 -4.76 3.67 10.95
N TYR A 18 -4.21 3.34 9.79
CA TYR A 18 -3.20 2.28 9.64
C TYR A 18 -2.04 2.42 10.64
N GLN A 19 -1.45 3.61 10.76
CA GLN A 19 -0.34 3.86 11.70
C GLN A 19 -0.75 3.83 13.19
N ALA A 20 -2.02 4.09 13.51
CA ALA A 20 -2.48 4.12 14.91
C ALA A 20 -2.72 2.72 15.49
N GLN A 21 -2.85 1.69 14.64
CA GLN A 21 -3.24 0.34 15.06
C GLN A 21 -2.35 -0.26 16.17
N PRO A 22 -1.00 -0.15 16.14
CA PRO A 22 -0.17 -0.71 17.21
C PRO A 22 -0.47 -0.09 18.59
N ALA A 23 -0.66 1.24 18.63
CA ALA A 23 -1.01 1.95 19.86
C ALA A 23 -2.43 1.62 20.34
N ILE A 24 -3.38 1.46 19.40
CA ILE A 24 -4.75 1.04 19.73
C ILE A 24 -4.77 -0.39 20.29
N CYS A 25 -4.01 -1.32 19.73
CA CYS A 25 -3.88 -2.67 20.27
C CYS A 25 -3.34 -2.65 21.70
N ARG A 26 -2.30 -1.84 21.98
CA ARG A 26 -1.83 -1.64 23.36
C ARG A 26 -2.94 -1.09 24.25
N TRP A 27 -3.67 -0.07 23.81
CA TRP A 27 -4.77 0.50 24.59
C TRP A 27 -5.87 -0.53 24.90
N ASN A 28 -6.23 -1.39 23.93
CA ASN A 28 -7.20 -2.47 24.13
C ASN A 28 -6.71 -3.49 25.16
N LEU A 29 -5.41 -3.83 25.14
CA LEU A 29 -4.81 -4.70 26.14
C LEU A 29 -4.84 -4.08 27.55
N VAL A 30 -4.70 -2.75 27.69
CA VAL A 30 -4.88 -2.07 28.99
C VAL A 30 -6.30 -2.28 29.49
N LYS A 31 -7.30 -2.15 28.61
CA LYS A 31 -8.71 -2.38 28.97
C LYS A 31 -9.00 -3.83 29.36
N LEU A 32 -8.35 -4.79 28.71
CA LEU A 32 -8.41 -6.19 29.12
C LEU A 32 -7.79 -6.39 30.51
N ALA A 33 -6.63 -5.80 30.79
CA ALA A 33 -5.99 -5.88 32.10
C ALA A 33 -6.85 -5.26 33.21
N GLU A 34 -7.49 -4.11 32.96
CA GLU A 34 -8.45 -3.48 33.89
C GLU A 34 -9.61 -4.44 34.24
N ALA A 35 -10.14 -5.16 33.25
CA ALA A 35 -11.21 -6.14 33.46
C ALA A 35 -10.76 -7.38 34.26
N LEU A 36 -9.46 -7.72 34.19
CA LEU A 36 -8.84 -8.82 34.91
C LEU A 36 -8.30 -8.41 36.29
N ALA A 37 -8.50 -7.17 36.73
CA ALA A 37 -7.95 -6.63 37.97
C ALA A 37 -8.13 -7.50 39.24
N PRO A 38 -9.25 -8.25 39.43
CA PRO A 38 -9.38 -9.15 40.59
C PRO A 38 -8.36 -10.29 40.61
N GLU A 39 -7.94 -10.76 39.44
CA GLU A 39 -7.06 -11.93 39.26
C GLU A 39 -5.63 -11.54 38.84
N LEU A 40 -5.47 -10.35 38.24
CA LEU A 40 -4.21 -9.80 37.76
C LEU A 40 -3.91 -8.46 38.45
N PRO A 41 -3.01 -8.43 39.44
CA PRO A 41 -2.59 -7.20 40.10
C PRO A 41 -2.04 -6.17 39.10
N ALA A 42 -2.33 -4.89 39.34
CA ALA A 42 -1.94 -3.79 38.44
C ALA A 42 -0.43 -3.75 38.14
N GLU A 43 0.42 -3.94 39.15
CA GLU A 43 1.89 -3.96 38.99
C GLU A 43 2.35 -5.01 37.97
N ARG A 44 1.71 -6.19 37.96
CA ARG A 44 2.03 -7.26 37.01
C ARG A 44 1.50 -6.95 35.62
N ALA A 45 0.33 -6.33 35.53
CA ALA A 45 -0.22 -5.89 34.25
C ALA A 45 0.67 -4.81 33.62
N GLU A 46 1.06 -3.78 34.37
CA GLU A 46 1.90 -2.68 33.89
C GLU A 46 3.23 -3.19 33.34
N ALA A 47 3.92 -4.06 34.08
CA ALA A 47 5.18 -4.65 33.63
C ALA A 47 5.06 -5.36 32.26
N VAL A 48 4.00 -6.15 32.05
CA VAL A 48 3.76 -6.83 30.77
C VAL A 48 3.40 -5.84 29.65
N MET A 49 2.72 -4.75 29.99
CA MET A 49 2.25 -3.75 29.03
C MET A 49 3.36 -2.81 28.54
N ASP A 50 4.43 -2.67 29.32
CA ASP A 50 5.61 -1.92 28.92
C ASP A 50 6.45 -2.68 27.88
N GLU A 51 6.44 -4.01 27.91
CA GLU A 51 7.15 -4.85 26.93
C GLU A 51 6.48 -4.87 25.53
N TYR A 52 5.20 -4.50 25.43
CA TYR A 52 4.40 -4.69 24.21
C TYR A 52 5.00 -3.99 22.98
N LEU A 53 5.40 -2.72 23.11
CA LEU A 53 5.88 -1.94 21.96
C LEU A 53 7.24 -2.46 21.47
N ASP A 54 8.11 -2.85 22.39
CA ASP A 54 9.42 -3.43 22.06
C ASP A 54 9.25 -4.79 21.36
N LEU A 55 8.35 -5.63 21.85
CA LEU A 55 8.01 -6.91 21.21
C LEU A 55 7.42 -6.70 19.81
N PHE A 56 6.47 -5.75 19.68
CA PHE A 56 5.90 -5.39 18.38
C PHE A 56 6.97 -4.92 17.40
N ASN A 57 7.82 -3.98 17.82
CA ASN A 57 8.88 -3.41 16.97
C ASN A 57 9.89 -4.47 16.54
N ARG A 58 10.28 -5.38 17.44
CA ARG A 58 11.17 -6.49 17.10
C ARG A 58 10.59 -7.38 16.00
N PHE A 59 9.35 -7.84 16.14
CA PHE A 59 8.70 -8.68 15.12
C PHE A 59 8.42 -7.91 13.82
N TYR A 60 8.08 -6.62 13.93
CA TYR A 60 7.88 -5.75 12.78
C TYR A 60 9.16 -5.63 11.96
N LEU A 61 10.29 -5.30 12.59
CA LEU A 61 11.59 -5.19 11.93
C LEU A 61 12.05 -6.53 11.34
N GLU A 62 11.88 -7.64 12.06
CA GLU A 62 12.19 -8.98 11.55
C GLU A 62 11.42 -9.28 10.25
N ASN A 63 10.11 -8.99 10.21
CA ASN A 63 9.30 -9.18 9.01
C ASN A 63 9.72 -8.23 7.88
N MET A 64 9.99 -6.96 8.19
CA MET A 64 10.41 -5.99 7.17
C MET A 64 11.77 -6.32 6.57
N ARG A 65 12.73 -6.81 7.36
CA ARG A 65 14.01 -7.34 6.86
C ARG A 65 13.81 -8.50 5.89
N LYS A 66 12.96 -9.48 6.23
CA LYS A 66 12.60 -10.58 5.32
C LYS A 66 11.97 -10.08 4.02
N LYS A 67 11.07 -9.10 4.09
CA LYS A 67 10.46 -8.47 2.91
C LYS A 67 11.46 -7.73 2.04
N LEU A 68 12.53 -7.20 2.62
CA LEU A 68 13.66 -6.56 1.93
C LEU A 68 14.75 -7.53 1.50
N GLY A 69 14.67 -8.81 1.88
CA GLY A 69 15.71 -9.79 1.60
C GLY A 69 17.01 -9.55 2.38
N LEU A 70 16.90 -8.93 3.56
CA LEU A 70 17.98 -8.82 4.55
C LEU A 70 17.80 -9.98 5.54
N PHE A 71 18.60 -11.03 5.44
CA PHE A 71 18.35 -12.27 6.19
C PHE A 71 19.60 -12.92 6.78
N ILE A 72 20.78 -12.41 6.46
CA ILE A 72 22.07 -12.92 6.94
C ILE A 72 22.53 -12.13 8.16
N LYS A 73 22.54 -10.79 8.08
CA LYS A 73 23.01 -9.90 9.15
C LYS A 73 21.92 -8.92 9.56
N GLU A 74 21.80 -8.66 10.85
CA GLU A 74 21.00 -7.56 11.36
C GLU A 74 21.89 -6.36 11.61
N GLU A 75 21.53 -5.21 11.03
CA GLU A 75 22.29 -3.98 11.19
C GLU A 75 21.39 -2.88 11.78
N PRO A 76 21.91 -1.98 12.64
CA PRO A 76 21.12 -0.87 13.18
C PRO A 76 20.56 0.07 12.09
N GLU A 77 21.22 0.16 10.94
CA GLU A 77 20.77 0.99 9.81
C GLU A 77 19.52 0.44 9.10
N ASP A 78 19.12 -0.81 9.37
CA ASP A 78 17.94 -1.45 8.78
C ASP A 78 16.65 -0.68 9.11
N GLU A 79 16.51 -0.22 10.35
CA GLU A 79 15.33 0.52 10.81
C GLU A 79 15.18 1.84 10.04
N MET A 80 16.28 2.56 9.88
CA MET A 80 16.30 3.82 9.13
C MET A 80 15.99 3.57 7.66
N LEU A 81 16.56 2.53 7.06
CA LEU A 81 16.30 2.14 5.67
C LEU A 81 14.83 1.77 5.42
N ILE A 82 14.21 1.06 6.36
CA ILE A 82 12.78 0.71 6.33
C ILE A 82 11.92 1.97 6.46
N THR A 83 12.26 2.86 7.39
CA THR A 83 11.53 4.12 7.62
C THR A 83 11.58 4.99 6.36
N GLU A 84 12.75 5.13 5.75
CA GLU A 84 12.94 5.87 4.51
C GLU A 84 12.16 5.26 3.34
N LEU A 85 12.12 3.92 3.23
CA LEU A 85 11.31 3.25 2.20
C LEU A 85 9.84 3.65 2.31
N LEU A 86 9.28 3.54 3.52
CA LEU A 86 7.86 3.86 3.75
C LEU A 86 7.57 5.33 3.50
N GLN A 87 8.50 6.22 3.87
CA GLN A 87 8.38 7.65 3.56
C GLN A 87 8.42 7.91 2.05
N THR A 88 9.34 7.28 1.30
CA THR A 88 9.37 7.39 -0.17
C THR A 88 8.08 6.86 -0.79
N MET A 89 7.54 5.74 -0.30
CA MET A 89 6.27 5.19 -0.79
C MET A 89 5.07 6.09 -0.46
N HIS A 90 5.11 6.81 0.66
CA HIS A 90 4.10 7.81 1.03
C HIS A 90 4.18 9.02 0.10
N ASN A 91 5.36 9.62 -0.04
CA ASN A 91 5.60 10.80 -0.87
C ASN A 91 5.22 10.57 -2.33
N THR A 92 5.55 9.39 -2.86
CA THR A 92 5.33 9.04 -4.26
C THR A 92 3.97 8.36 -4.51
N GLY A 93 3.22 8.04 -3.44
CA GLY A 93 1.96 7.30 -3.53
C GLY A 93 2.11 5.87 -4.07
N ALA A 94 3.29 5.26 -3.93
CA ALA A 94 3.58 3.95 -4.52
C ALA A 94 2.74 2.80 -3.94
N ASP A 95 2.36 1.84 -4.78
CA ASP A 95 1.61 0.66 -4.33
C ASP A 95 2.41 -0.20 -3.36
N PHE A 96 1.85 -0.49 -2.18
CA PHE A 96 2.61 -1.17 -1.12
C PHE A 96 3.05 -2.58 -1.52
N THR A 97 2.10 -3.39 -1.96
CA THR A 97 2.33 -4.80 -2.28
C THR A 97 3.26 -4.93 -3.48
N ASN A 98 2.99 -4.19 -4.54
CA ASN A 98 3.74 -4.29 -5.78
C ASN A 98 5.15 -3.71 -5.65
N THR A 99 5.37 -2.66 -4.85
CA THR A 99 6.71 -2.17 -4.53
C THR A 99 7.55 -3.29 -3.93
N PHE A 100 7.09 -3.93 -2.85
CA PHE A 100 7.84 -5.03 -2.22
C PHE A 100 8.05 -6.21 -3.17
N ARG A 101 7.08 -6.52 -4.01
CA ARG A 101 7.23 -7.57 -5.02
C ARG A 101 8.28 -7.21 -6.06
N SER A 102 8.30 -5.97 -6.55
CA SER A 102 9.29 -5.47 -7.51
C SER A 102 10.70 -5.41 -6.93
N LEU A 103 10.86 -5.16 -5.63
CA LEU A 103 12.18 -5.18 -4.98
C LEU A 103 12.89 -6.54 -5.12
N SER A 104 12.15 -7.64 -5.27
CA SER A 104 12.75 -8.97 -5.49
C SER A 104 13.47 -9.09 -6.83
N LEU A 105 13.13 -8.24 -7.81
CA LEU A 105 13.74 -8.21 -9.13
C LEU A 105 15.05 -7.41 -9.16
N ILE A 106 15.37 -6.70 -8.08
CA ILE A 106 16.61 -5.93 -7.97
C ILE A 106 17.76 -6.92 -7.82
N CYS A 107 18.68 -6.92 -8.78
CA CYS A 107 19.92 -7.68 -8.69
C CYS A 107 20.91 -6.97 -7.77
N CYS A 108 21.58 -7.74 -6.89
CA CYS A 108 22.77 -7.24 -6.19
C CYS A 108 23.86 -7.00 -7.23
N LEU A 109 24.22 -5.73 -7.44
CA LEU A 109 25.28 -5.37 -8.36
C LEU A 109 26.63 -5.37 -7.65
N THR A 110 27.52 -6.18 -8.20
CA THR A 110 28.97 -6.10 -8.07
C THR A 110 29.47 -4.78 -8.65
N GLU A 111 30.63 -4.32 -8.18
CA GLU A 111 31.26 -3.00 -8.36
C GLU A 111 31.58 -2.56 -9.81
N ALA A 112 31.05 -3.23 -10.85
CA ALA A 112 31.19 -2.78 -12.23
C ALA A 112 30.31 -1.52 -12.44
N GLU A 113 30.96 -0.35 -12.36
CA GLU A 113 30.32 0.97 -12.34
C GLU A 113 29.33 1.22 -13.50
N THR A 114 29.55 0.61 -14.68
CA THR A 114 28.71 0.82 -15.88
C THR A 114 27.44 -0.03 -15.91
N GLU A 115 27.50 -1.32 -15.58
CA GLU A 115 26.31 -2.18 -15.44
C GLU A 115 25.49 -1.75 -14.20
N GLY A 116 26.19 -1.18 -13.22
CA GLY A 116 25.68 -0.58 -12.01
C GLY A 116 24.54 0.42 -12.22
N GLU A 117 24.72 1.33 -13.18
CA GLU A 117 23.81 2.45 -13.44
C GLU A 117 22.59 2.07 -14.29
N GLU A 118 22.75 1.19 -15.29
CA GLU A 118 21.63 0.78 -16.15
C GLU A 118 20.56 0.01 -15.36
N ASP A 119 20.99 -0.91 -14.50
CA ASP A 119 20.09 -1.63 -13.60
C ASP A 119 19.48 -0.73 -12.53
N LEU A 120 20.20 0.30 -12.07
CA LEU A 120 19.65 1.30 -11.15
C LEU A 120 18.49 2.04 -11.81
N ARG A 121 18.67 2.47 -13.06
CA ARG A 121 17.63 3.12 -13.86
C ARG A 121 16.46 2.16 -14.11
N ARG A 122 16.73 0.93 -14.54
CA ARG A 122 15.70 -0.09 -14.75
C ARG A 122 14.89 -0.38 -13.49
N THR A 123 15.55 -0.44 -12.33
CA THR A 123 14.89 -0.63 -11.03
C THR A 123 14.04 0.57 -10.66
N ALA A 124 14.58 1.78 -10.83
CA ALA A 124 13.85 3.01 -10.59
C ALA A 124 12.61 3.07 -11.49
N ASP A 125 12.72 2.71 -12.77
CA ASP A 125 11.59 2.67 -13.70
C ASP A 125 10.49 1.69 -13.26
N LEU A 126 10.87 0.50 -12.77
CA LEU A 126 9.91 -0.48 -12.23
C LEU A 126 9.14 0.06 -11.02
N LEU A 127 9.83 0.78 -10.13
CA LEU A 127 9.23 1.37 -8.92
C LEU A 127 8.42 2.62 -9.25
N LEU A 128 8.88 3.44 -10.20
CA LEU A 128 8.16 4.58 -10.75
C LEU A 128 6.85 4.16 -11.40
N HIS A 129 6.78 2.96 -12.00
CA HIS A 129 5.53 2.44 -12.52
C HIS A 129 4.50 2.15 -11.40
N GLN A 130 4.96 1.89 -10.17
CA GLN A 130 4.08 1.69 -9.02
C GLN A 130 3.64 3.00 -8.36
N CYS A 131 4.27 4.14 -8.68
CA CYS A 131 3.94 5.46 -8.14
C CYS A 131 2.56 5.95 -8.57
N ALA A 132 1.98 6.84 -7.77
CA ALA A 132 0.73 7.51 -8.09
C ALA A 132 0.92 8.58 -9.17
N SER A 133 -0.09 8.74 -10.04
CA SER A 133 -0.16 9.85 -10.98
C SER A 133 -0.46 11.16 -10.25
N LEU A 134 -0.25 12.30 -10.91
CA LEU A 134 -0.57 13.61 -10.33
C LEU A 134 -2.07 13.71 -9.98
N GLU A 135 -2.94 13.15 -10.82
CA GLU A 135 -4.38 13.14 -10.59
C GLU A 135 -4.77 12.29 -9.37
N GLU A 136 -4.17 11.11 -9.23
CA GLU A 136 -4.39 10.23 -8.08
C GLU A 136 -3.88 10.87 -6.78
N LEU A 137 -2.71 11.51 -6.80
CA LEU A 137 -2.18 12.24 -5.65
C LEU A 137 -3.07 13.43 -5.29
N LYS A 138 -3.55 14.19 -6.28
CA LYS A 138 -4.51 15.28 -6.05
C LYS A 138 -5.79 14.74 -5.43
N ALA A 139 -6.33 13.64 -5.92
CA ALA A 139 -7.53 13.01 -5.38
C ALA A 139 -7.34 12.56 -3.91
N ALA A 140 -6.23 11.89 -3.60
CA ALA A 140 -5.92 11.41 -2.25
C ALA A 140 -5.71 12.54 -1.21
N ASN A 141 -5.19 13.70 -1.65
CA ASN A 141 -4.96 14.88 -0.81
C ASN A 141 -6.16 15.83 -0.74
N LYS A 142 -7.31 15.49 -1.33
CA LYS A 142 -8.53 16.27 -1.10
C LYS A 142 -8.95 16.18 0.37
N PRO A 143 -9.28 17.31 1.02
CA PRO A 143 -9.83 17.30 2.37
C PRO A 143 -11.12 16.50 2.41
N THR A 144 -11.31 15.74 3.48
CA THR A 144 -12.54 14.95 3.71
C THR A 144 -13.60 15.74 4.49
N MET A 145 -13.22 16.88 5.07
CA MET A 145 -14.11 17.76 5.83
C MET A 145 -14.92 18.66 4.89
N ASP A 146 -16.12 19.06 5.33
CA ASP A 146 -16.93 20.04 4.58
C ASP A 146 -16.15 21.36 4.41
N PRO A 147 -16.11 21.94 3.19
CA PRO A 147 -15.34 23.15 2.93
C PRO A 147 -15.71 24.35 3.82
N ARG A 148 -16.98 24.45 4.27
CA ARG A 148 -17.44 25.55 5.13
C ARG A 148 -16.94 25.37 6.55
N GLU A 149 -16.96 24.13 7.05
CA GLU A 149 -16.43 23.80 8.38
C GLU A 149 -14.93 24.08 8.45
N LEU A 150 -14.18 23.65 7.43
CA LEU A 150 -12.75 23.90 7.34
C LEU A 150 -12.43 25.40 7.26
N ALA A 151 -13.20 26.16 6.46
CA ALA A 151 -13.05 27.61 6.36
C ALA A 151 -13.37 28.33 7.69
N MET A 152 -14.40 27.89 8.41
CA MET A 152 -14.75 28.41 9.73
C MET A 152 -13.61 28.15 10.73
N LEU A 153 -13.06 26.93 10.76
CA LEU A 153 -11.94 26.56 11.64
C LEU A 153 -10.67 27.36 11.33
N LEU A 154 -10.35 27.55 10.04
CA LEU A 154 -9.24 28.38 9.59
C LEU A 154 -9.43 29.85 9.98
N SER A 155 -10.65 30.38 9.83
CA SER A 155 -10.99 31.74 10.25
C SER A 155 -10.85 31.89 11.77
N LEU A 156 -11.33 30.92 12.55
CA LEU A 156 -11.18 30.90 14.01
C LEU A 156 -9.72 30.87 14.45
N ALA A 157 -8.88 30.07 13.79
CA ALA A 157 -7.44 30.02 14.06
C ALA A 157 -6.76 31.39 13.87
N GLN A 158 -7.20 32.16 12.87
CA GLN A 158 -6.68 33.50 12.60
C GLN A 158 -7.26 34.56 13.55
N SER A 159 -8.56 34.49 13.86
CA SER A 159 -9.25 35.51 14.64
C SER A 159 -9.07 35.36 16.15
N ASN A 160 -9.00 34.12 16.65
CA ASN A 160 -8.91 33.84 18.08
C ASN A 160 -8.12 32.56 18.38
N PRO A 161 -6.78 32.66 18.47
CA PRO A 161 -5.91 31.50 18.69
C PRO A 161 -6.18 30.77 20.00
N SER A 162 -6.67 31.43 21.06
CA SER A 162 -6.91 30.79 22.36
C SER A 162 -8.15 29.90 22.34
N LEU A 163 -9.21 30.28 21.64
CA LEU A 163 -10.37 29.42 21.43
C LEU A 163 -10.03 28.24 20.51
N PHE A 164 -9.24 28.48 19.47
CA PHE A 164 -8.75 27.40 18.61
C PHE A 164 -7.94 26.36 19.41
N GLN A 165 -7.19 26.82 20.41
CA GLN A 165 -6.47 25.92 21.31
C GLN A 165 -7.39 25.05 22.19
N MET A 166 -8.63 25.44 22.43
CA MET A 166 -9.57 24.66 23.24
C MET A 166 -10.33 23.59 22.44
N ILE A 167 -10.13 23.50 21.12
CA ILE A 167 -10.79 22.52 20.26
C ILE A 167 -10.18 21.12 20.48
N SER A 168 -11.04 20.11 20.68
CA SER A 168 -10.64 18.72 20.97
C SER A 168 -9.97 18.01 19.79
N ASP A 169 -10.27 18.41 18.55
CA ASP A 169 -9.90 17.67 17.33
C ASP A 169 -8.66 18.22 16.61
N ARG A 170 -7.65 18.71 17.36
CA ARG A 170 -6.44 19.30 16.78
C ARG A 170 -5.69 18.39 15.81
N VAL A 171 -5.65 17.10 16.10
CA VAL A 171 -4.96 16.09 15.27
C VAL A 171 -5.66 15.98 13.91
N THR A 172 -6.99 15.91 13.92
CA THR A 172 -7.80 15.89 12.70
C THR A 172 -7.56 17.13 11.87
N ILE A 173 -7.57 18.32 12.49
CA ILE A 173 -7.34 19.60 11.81
C ILE A 173 -5.93 19.68 11.23
N ALA A 174 -4.90 19.32 12.00
CA ALA A 174 -3.51 19.33 11.54
C ALA A 174 -3.33 18.43 10.30
N ARG A 175 -3.96 17.25 10.28
CA ARG A 175 -3.94 16.35 9.12
C ARG A 175 -4.65 16.96 7.90
N GLN A 176 -5.80 17.62 8.08
CA GLN A 176 -6.48 18.28 6.97
C GLN A 176 -5.65 19.45 6.41
N LEU A 177 -4.93 20.17 7.27
CA LEU A 177 -4.01 21.24 6.85
C LEU A 177 -2.82 20.71 6.06
N ASP A 178 -2.22 19.59 6.48
CA ASP A 178 -1.14 18.93 5.74
C ASP A 178 -1.61 18.49 4.34
N LYS A 179 -2.80 17.89 4.25
CA LYS A 179 -3.44 17.53 2.96
C LYS A 179 -3.65 18.75 2.07
N LEU A 180 -4.13 19.86 2.61
CA LEU A 180 -4.30 21.11 1.86
C LEU A 180 -2.97 21.69 1.35
N GLY A 181 -1.92 21.66 2.19
CA GLY A 181 -0.58 22.10 1.80
C GLY A 181 -0.07 21.28 0.62
N LYS A 182 -0.12 19.95 0.74
CA LYS A 182 0.25 19.03 -0.34
C LYS A 182 -0.58 19.24 -1.60
N LEU A 183 -1.89 19.43 -1.46
CA LEU A 183 -2.77 19.67 -2.61
C LEU A 183 -2.38 20.95 -3.35
N LYS A 184 -2.04 22.02 -2.63
CA LYS A 184 -1.58 23.28 -3.23
C LYS A 184 -0.28 23.07 -4.00
N ASP A 185 0.72 22.43 -3.40
CA ASP A 185 2.00 22.13 -4.05
C ASP A 185 1.79 21.27 -5.31
N LEU A 186 0.91 20.27 -5.24
CA LEU A 186 0.56 19.41 -6.38
C LEU A 186 -0.20 20.16 -7.48
N THR A 187 -0.97 21.20 -7.15
CA THR A 187 -1.65 22.02 -8.18
C THR A 187 -0.69 22.91 -8.96
N GLU A 188 0.41 23.33 -8.33
CA GLU A 188 1.43 24.18 -8.95
C GLU A 188 2.47 23.35 -9.74
N THR A 189 2.64 22.07 -9.40
CA THR A 189 3.63 21.16 -10.02
C THR A 189 3.11 20.52 -11.31
N SER A 190 3.98 20.37 -12.32
CA SER A 190 3.71 19.62 -13.55
C SER A 190 3.92 18.09 -13.40
N GLN A 191 3.35 17.30 -14.31
CA GLN A 191 3.52 15.84 -14.31
C GLN A 191 4.99 15.41 -14.53
N GLU A 192 5.75 16.17 -15.30
CA GLU A 192 7.17 15.91 -15.58
C GLU A 192 8.05 16.21 -14.36
N GLU A 193 7.81 17.34 -13.70
CA GLU A 193 8.50 17.71 -12.45
C GLU A 193 8.20 16.69 -11.34
N LEU A 194 6.95 16.25 -11.21
CA LEU A 194 6.58 15.21 -10.25
C LEU A 194 7.33 13.90 -10.54
N ARG A 195 7.37 13.46 -11.80
CA ARG A 195 8.11 12.26 -12.22
C ARG A 195 9.59 12.37 -11.90
N ALA A 196 10.21 13.53 -12.16
CA ALA A 196 11.61 13.77 -11.86
C ALA A 196 11.89 13.70 -10.34
N LYS A 197 11.04 14.33 -9.52
CA LYS A 197 11.14 14.28 -8.06
C LYS A 197 10.97 12.85 -7.52
N GLN A 198 9.97 12.11 -8.02
CA GLN A 198 9.76 10.70 -7.67
C GLN A 198 10.99 9.87 -8.03
N ALA A 199 11.60 10.11 -9.20
CA ALA A 199 12.79 9.39 -9.66
C ALA A 199 13.99 9.66 -8.75
N GLU A 200 14.20 10.90 -8.33
CA GLU A 200 15.26 11.29 -7.41
C GLU A 200 15.11 10.60 -6.04
N GLU A 201 13.91 10.65 -5.45
CA GLU A 201 13.64 10.01 -4.15
C GLU A 201 13.88 8.50 -4.20
N TRP A 202 13.38 7.82 -5.25
CA TRP A 202 13.61 6.39 -5.43
C TRP A 202 15.07 6.06 -5.68
N THR A 203 15.77 6.83 -6.52
CA THR A 203 17.19 6.59 -6.83
C THR A 203 18.05 6.71 -5.58
N SER A 204 17.78 7.73 -4.74
CA SER A 204 18.46 7.93 -3.46
C SER A 204 18.27 6.72 -2.53
N TRP A 205 17.02 6.26 -2.37
CA TRP A 205 16.72 5.11 -1.51
C TRP A 205 17.32 3.79 -2.06
N ILE A 206 17.18 3.51 -3.36
CA ILE A 206 17.73 2.29 -3.99
C ILE A 206 19.25 2.24 -3.82
N THR A 207 19.93 3.39 -3.94
CA THR A 207 21.39 3.47 -3.75
C THR A 207 21.78 3.05 -2.33
N ARG A 208 21.04 3.48 -1.30
CA ARG A 208 21.28 3.08 0.10
C ARG A 208 20.95 1.61 0.31
N TYR A 209 19.82 1.14 -0.22
CA TYR A 209 19.41 -0.26 -0.15
C TYR A 209 20.46 -1.19 -0.78
N ARG A 210 21.02 -0.83 -1.94
CA ARG A 210 22.08 -1.61 -2.59
C ARG A 210 23.38 -1.65 -1.78
N LYS A 211 23.77 -0.54 -1.15
CA LYS A 211 24.93 -0.52 -0.23
C LYS A 211 24.71 -1.46 0.95
N ARG A 212 23.50 -1.47 1.52
CA ARG A 212 23.15 -2.37 2.61
C ARG A 212 23.15 -3.84 2.18
N LEU A 213 22.64 -4.14 0.97
CA LEU A 213 22.65 -5.48 0.38
C LEU A 213 24.08 -5.99 0.14
N ALA A 214 25.03 -5.14 -0.24
CA ALA A 214 26.42 -5.54 -0.44
C ALA A 214 27.04 -6.12 0.84
N ARG A 215 26.65 -5.63 2.02
CA ARG A 215 27.12 -6.15 3.32
C ARG A 215 26.62 -7.56 3.66
N GLU A 216 25.50 -7.99 3.07
CA GLU A 216 25.01 -9.38 3.19
C GLU A 216 25.95 -10.36 2.46
N LEU A 217 26.59 -9.91 1.38
CA LEU A 217 27.53 -10.71 0.58
C LEU A 217 28.93 -10.78 1.21
N GLU A 218 29.29 -9.85 2.08
CA GLU A 218 30.59 -9.86 2.77
C GLU A 218 30.78 -11.13 3.61
N GLY A 219 31.73 -11.97 3.18
CA GLY A 219 32.08 -13.24 3.83
C GLY A 219 31.37 -14.47 3.24
N GLN A 220 30.55 -14.30 2.19
CA GLN A 220 29.89 -15.40 1.49
C GLN A 220 30.76 -15.90 0.32
N SER A 221 30.90 -17.22 0.21
CA SER A 221 31.71 -17.84 -0.86
C SER A 221 30.97 -17.98 -2.19
N ASP A 222 29.64 -17.98 -2.16
CA ASP A 222 28.78 -18.15 -3.33
C ASP A 222 27.73 -17.03 -3.41
N GLU A 223 28.04 -15.97 -4.16
CA GLU A 223 27.13 -14.85 -4.36
C GLU A 223 25.84 -15.25 -5.09
N GLN A 224 25.91 -16.24 -5.98
CA GLN A 224 24.76 -16.65 -6.78
C GLN A 224 23.74 -17.38 -5.92
N ALA A 225 24.20 -18.28 -5.04
CA ALA A 225 23.34 -18.93 -4.06
C ALA A 225 22.66 -17.91 -3.12
N VAL A 226 23.38 -16.88 -2.66
CA VAL A 226 22.80 -15.81 -1.83
C VAL A 226 21.74 -15.02 -2.59
N LYS A 227 21.98 -14.70 -3.87
CA LYS A 227 21.00 -14.00 -4.74
C LYS A 227 19.73 -14.84 -4.92
N GLU A 228 19.86 -16.13 -5.19
CA GLU A 228 18.72 -17.04 -5.35
C GLU A 228 17.93 -17.20 -4.04
N GLU A 229 18.63 -17.36 -2.92
CA GLU A 229 18.00 -17.47 -1.61
C GLU A 229 17.27 -16.19 -1.23
N ARG A 230 17.86 -15.02 -1.50
CA ARG A 230 17.22 -13.73 -1.30
C ARG A 230 15.88 -13.66 -2.04
N VAL A 231 15.87 -13.99 -3.32
CA VAL A 231 14.65 -13.98 -4.13
C VAL A 231 13.62 -14.95 -3.57
N ARG A 232 14.04 -16.13 -3.12
CA ARG A 232 13.16 -17.12 -2.46
C ARG A 232 12.51 -16.56 -1.20
N VAL A 233 13.31 -16.00 -0.29
CA VAL A 233 12.85 -15.39 0.97
C VAL A 233 11.89 -14.24 0.68
N MET A 234 12.26 -13.31 -0.20
CA MET A 234 11.42 -12.17 -0.56
C MET A 234 10.10 -12.63 -1.20
N ASN A 235 10.11 -13.59 -2.12
CA ASN A 235 8.89 -14.08 -2.76
C ASN A 235 7.97 -14.83 -1.79
N SER A 236 8.52 -15.43 -0.73
CA SER A 236 7.74 -16.07 0.34
C SER A 236 7.14 -15.08 1.35
N ALA A 237 7.76 -13.91 1.51
CA ALA A 237 7.31 -12.86 2.44
C ALA A 237 6.47 -11.76 1.76
N ASN A 238 6.61 -11.59 0.43
CA ASN A 238 5.94 -10.56 -0.35
C ASN A 238 4.87 -11.19 -1.25
N PRO A 239 3.57 -11.06 -0.91
CA PRO A 239 2.51 -11.60 -1.73
C PRO A 239 2.50 -10.91 -3.09
N ARG A 240 2.12 -11.67 -4.12
CA ARG A 240 1.87 -11.17 -5.47
C ARG A 240 0.47 -10.56 -5.58
N VAL A 241 -0.50 -11.15 -4.89
CA VAL A 241 -1.90 -10.68 -4.87
C VAL A 241 -2.38 -10.50 -3.44
N VAL A 242 -3.08 -9.41 -3.18
CA VAL A 242 -3.81 -9.15 -1.93
C VAL A 242 -5.28 -8.88 -2.27
N LEU A 243 -6.18 -9.09 -1.31
CA LEU A 243 -7.60 -8.79 -1.51
C LEU A 243 -7.81 -7.27 -1.49
N ARG A 244 -7.66 -6.65 -2.66
CA ARG A 244 -7.92 -5.22 -2.86
C ARG A 244 -9.43 -4.98 -2.92
N ASN A 245 -9.89 -3.81 -2.46
CA ASN A 245 -11.33 -3.48 -2.44
C ASN A 245 -12.00 -3.65 -3.81
N TYR A 246 -11.34 -3.25 -4.90
CA TYR A 246 -11.91 -3.39 -6.23
C TYR A 246 -12.07 -4.85 -6.68
N ILE A 247 -11.19 -5.76 -6.22
CA ILE A 247 -11.27 -7.19 -6.50
C ILE A 247 -12.50 -7.77 -5.79
N ALA A 248 -12.68 -7.40 -4.52
CA ALA A 248 -13.87 -7.77 -3.75
C ALA A 248 -15.14 -7.21 -4.40
N GLN A 249 -15.14 -5.93 -4.79
CA GLN A 249 -16.28 -5.28 -5.43
C GLN A 249 -16.67 -5.96 -6.75
N ASN A 250 -15.70 -6.28 -7.61
CA ASN A 250 -15.97 -7.00 -8.86
C ASN A 250 -16.60 -8.38 -8.59
N ALA A 251 -16.14 -9.08 -7.55
CA ALA A 251 -16.68 -10.38 -7.17
C ALA A 251 -18.09 -10.27 -6.58
N ILE A 252 -18.38 -9.23 -5.80
CA ILE A 252 -19.72 -8.91 -5.27
C ILE A 252 -20.68 -8.61 -6.43
N GLU A 253 -20.31 -7.71 -7.34
CA GLU A 253 -21.12 -7.35 -8.52
C GLU A 253 -21.42 -8.59 -9.39
N ALA A 254 -20.46 -9.50 -9.57
CA ALA A 254 -20.69 -10.76 -10.29
C ALA A 254 -21.68 -11.68 -9.56
N ALA A 255 -21.52 -11.83 -8.24
CA ALA A 255 -22.39 -12.67 -7.42
C ALA A 255 -23.83 -12.15 -7.33
N GLU A 256 -24.03 -10.83 -7.29
CA GLU A 256 -25.37 -10.21 -7.36
C GLU A 256 -26.09 -10.51 -8.67
N ASN A 257 -25.34 -10.69 -9.76
CA ASN A 257 -25.85 -11.13 -11.06
C ASN A 257 -25.98 -12.66 -11.18
N GLY A 258 -25.75 -13.41 -10.11
CA GLY A 258 -25.84 -14.88 -10.06
C GLY A 258 -24.59 -15.62 -10.53
N ASP A 259 -23.50 -14.92 -10.86
CA ASP A 259 -22.23 -15.52 -11.25
C ASP A 259 -21.26 -15.61 -10.06
N PHE A 260 -21.16 -16.79 -9.46
CA PHE A 260 -20.23 -17.07 -8.35
C PHE A 260 -18.81 -17.48 -8.81
N SER A 261 -18.55 -17.53 -10.12
CA SER A 261 -17.25 -17.99 -10.64
C SER A 261 -16.11 -17.04 -10.28
N GLU A 262 -16.37 -15.73 -10.22
CA GLU A 262 -15.39 -14.71 -9.81
C GLU A 262 -15.01 -14.86 -8.34
N VAL A 263 -15.98 -15.06 -7.44
CA VAL A 263 -15.72 -15.30 -6.01
C VAL A 263 -14.85 -16.54 -5.81
N GLN A 264 -15.19 -17.65 -6.49
CA GLN A 264 -14.41 -18.89 -6.43
C GLN A 264 -12.99 -18.74 -7.00
N ARG A 265 -12.82 -17.90 -8.03
CA ARG A 265 -11.52 -17.58 -8.62
C ARG A 265 -10.67 -16.77 -7.65
N VAL A 266 -11.22 -15.69 -7.09
CA VAL A 266 -10.53 -14.86 -6.10
C VAL A 266 -10.09 -15.70 -4.90
N LEU A 267 -10.96 -16.58 -4.39
CA LEU A 267 -10.61 -17.50 -3.30
C LEU A 267 -9.40 -18.38 -3.67
N ARG A 268 -9.41 -19.02 -4.84
CA ARG A 268 -8.28 -19.85 -5.31
C ARG A 268 -6.97 -19.07 -5.44
N VAL A 269 -7.03 -17.82 -5.90
CA VAL A 269 -5.85 -16.96 -5.99
C VAL A 269 -5.30 -16.65 -4.59
N LEU A 270 -6.19 -16.34 -3.64
CA LEU A 270 -5.81 -15.98 -2.27
C LEU A 270 -5.35 -17.16 -1.41
N GLU A 271 -5.63 -18.40 -1.79
CA GLU A 271 -5.06 -19.59 -1.14
C GLU A 271 -3.54 -19.70 -1.36
N LYS A 272 -3.03 -19.15 -2.47
CA LYS A 272 -1.59 -19.14 -2.81
C LYS A 272 -1.15 -17.74 -3.26
N PRO A 273 -1.18 -16.73 -2.37
CA PRO A 273 -1.01 -15.33 -2.74
C PRO A 273 0.44 -14.99 -3.11
N PHE A 274 1.40 -15.83 -2.74
CA PHE A 274 2.84 -15.65 -3.00
C PHE A 274 3.31 -16.25 -4.33
N SER A 275 2.53 -17.17 -4.90
CA SER A 275 2.88 -17.93 -6.10
C SER A 275 2.34 -17.24 -7.36
N SER A 276 3.04 -17.40 -8.49
CA SER A 276 2.48 -17.02 -9.79
C SER A 276 1.47 -18.07 -10.23
N GLN A 277 0.28 -17.61 -10.63
CA GLN A 277 -0.82 -18.45 -11.10
C GLN A 277 -1.31 -17.95 -12.48
N PRO A 278 -0.59 -18.30 -13.57
CA PRO A 278 -0.93 -17.83 -14.91
C PRO A 278 -2.38 -18.13 -15.27
N GLY A 279 -3.13 -17.10 -15.70
CA GLY A 279 -4.54 -17.22 -16.11
C GLY A 279 -5.58 -17.17 -14.98
N LEU A 280 -5.19 -17.39 -13.72
CA LEU A 280 -6.08 -17.17 -12.56
C LEU A 280 -6.00 -15.74 -12.03
N GLU A 281 -4.90 -15.03 -12.32
CA GLU A 281 -4.65 -13.63 -11.94
C GLU A 281 -5.47 -12.60 -12.76
N LEU A 282 -6.31 -13.08 -13.69
CA LEU A 282 -7.22 -12.26 -14.51
C LEU A 282 -8.68 -12.49 -14.09
N PRO A 283 -9.51 -11.43 -14.08
CA PRO A 283 -10.95 -11.57 -13.87
C PRO A 283 -11.61 -12.56 -14.84
N ALA A 284 -12.67 -13.24 -14.40
CA ALA A 284 -13.35 -14.29 -15.16
C ALA A 284 -13.83 -13.83 -16.55
N ARG A 285 -14.18 -12.55 -16.72
CA ARG A 285 -14.59 -11.95 -18.00
C ARG A 285 -13.54 -12.08 -19.12
N VAL A 286 -12.26 -12.28 -18.80
CA VAL A 286 -11.18 -12.44 -19.80
C VAL A 286 -10.96 -13.90 -20.18
N SER A 287 -11.26 -14.83 -19.29
CA SER A 287 -10.97 -16.25 -19.49
C SER A 287 -11.92 -16.94 -20.47
N GLY A 288 -12.97 -16.26 -20.95
CA GLY A 288 -14.06 -16.82 -21.76
C GLY A 288 -13.92 -16.68 -23.28
N HIS A 289 -12.90 -16.00 -23.80
CA HIS A 289 -12.69 -15.86 -25.25
C HIS A 289 -11.30 -16.34 -25.66
N GLY A 290 -11.14 -17.66 -25.65
CA GLY A 290 -9.95 -18.35 -26.10
C GLY A 290 -10.23 -19.75 -26.60
N THR A 291 -11.35 -19.98 -27.30
CA THR A 291 -11.54 -21.20 -28.09
C THR A 291 -12.41 -20.89 -29.30
N THR A 292 -11.78 -20.98 -30.47
CA THR A 292 -12.31 -21.02 -31.83
C THR A 292 -13.81 -21.33 -32.00
N ALA A 293 -14.55 -20.40 -32.60
CA ALA A 293 -15.68 -20.71 -33.48
C ALA A 293 -15.84 -19.59 -34.52
N GLN A 294 -15.42 -19.89 -35.75
CA GLN A 294 -15.98 -19.28 -36.96
C GLN A 294 -17.43 -19.76 -37.09
N MET A 295 -18.39 -18.85 -37.21
CA MET A 295 -19.66 -18.97 -37.95
C MET A 295 -20.41 -17.65 -37.72
N GLU A 296 -20.39 -16.76 -38.70
CA GLU A 296 -21.39 -16.60 -39.76
C GLU A 296 -22.48 -15.59 -39.34
N LYS A 297 -22.70 -14.64 -40.25
CA LYS A 297 -23.67 -13.56 -40.15
C LYS A 297 -25.08 -14.13 -39.94
N ASP A 298 -25.88 -13.46 -39.13
CA ASP A 298 -27.26 -13.21 -39.53
C ASP A 298 -27.73 -11.84 -39.03
N GLU A 299 -28.34 -11.08 -39.93
CA GLU A 299 -28.95 -9.78 -39.68
C GLU A 299 -30.38 -10.00 -39.19
N GLY A 300 -30.77 -9.37 -38.08
CA GLY A 300 -32.19 -9.27 -37.74
C GLY A 300 -32.49 -8.95 -36.29
N GLU A 301 -33.25 -7.87 -36.12
CA GLU A 301 -34.13 -7.53 -34.99
C GLU A 301 -33.60 -6.61 -33.89
N GLU A 302 -33.88 -5.32 -34.13
CA GLU A 302 -34.04 -4.28 -33.12
C GLU A 302 -35.16 -4.66 -32.13
N GLN A 303 -34.83 -4.87 -30.86
CA GLN A 303 -35.75 -4.60 -29.76
C GLN A 303 -35.03 -3.87 -28.63
N GLN A 304 -35.54 -2.67 -28.36
CA GLN A 304 -35.22 -1.81 -27.23
C GLN A 304 -35.53 -2.54 -25.92
N GLN A 305 -34.51 -2.75 -25.09
CA GLN A 305 -34.67 -2.85 -23.64
C GLN A 305 -33.63 -1.96 -22.95
N GLN A 306 -34.16 -0.91 -22.32
CA GLN A 306 -33.46 -0.07 -21.35
C GLN A 306 -33.08 -0.92 -20.13
N ALA A 307 -31.80 -1.21 -19.94
CA ALA A 307 -31.24 -1.69 -18.68
C ALA A 307 -29.82 -1.13 -18.48
N SER A 308 -29.68 -0.35 -17.40
CA SER A 308 -28.45 0.06 -16.70
C SER A 308 -27.14 0.08 -17.49
N SER A 309 -26.65 1.29 -17.77
CA SER A 309 -25.31 1.56 -18.27
C SER A 309 -24.22 1.22 -17.23
N SER A 310 -23.91 -0.07 -17.03
CA SER A 310 -22.59 -0.45 -16.50
C SER A 310 -21.64 -0.46 -17.69
N ALA A 311 -21.01 0.68 -17.98
CA ALA A 311 -19.98 0.75 -19.02
C ALA A 311 -18.96 -0.38 -18.75
N ALA A 312 -18.71 -1.23 -19.75
CA ALA A 312 -17.85 -2.40 -19.63
C ALA A 312 -16.45 -1.96 -19.16
N ARG A 313 -16.17 -2.12 -17.86
CA ARG A 313 -14.87 -1.81 -17.27
C ARG A 313 -13.85 -2.80 -17.84
N ASN A 314 -12.74 -2.28 -18.38
CA ASN A 314 -11.65 -3.13 -18.85
C ASN A 314 -11.16 -4.03 -17.70
N PRO A 315 -10.90 -5.31 -17.97
CA PRO A 315 -10.46 -6.24 -16.96
C PRO A 315 -9.05 -5.87 -16.47
N VAL A 316 -8.92 -5.70 -15.16
CA VAL A 316 -7.66 -5.33 -14.51
C VAL A 316 -7.07 -6.57 -13.84
N PRO A 317 -5.81 -6.97 -14.15
CA PRO A 317 -5.14 -8.08 -13.47
C PRO A 317 -5.03 -7.84 -11.96
N TYR A 318 -5.17 -8.89 -11.15
CA TYR A 318 -5.19 -8.76 -9.69
C TYR A 318 -3.83 -8.35 -9.07
N ASP A 319 -2.73 -8.62 -9.79
CA ASP A 319 -1.36 -8.23 -9.42
C ASP A 319 -1.00 -6.80 -9.88
N SER A 320 -1.88 -6.14 -10.63
CA SER A 320 -1.65 -4.79 -11.12
C SER A 320 -2.12 -3.72 -10.13
N LYS A 321 -1.73 -2.48 -10.41
CA LYS A 321 -2.13 -1.32 -9.62
C LYS A 321 -3.66 -1.14 -9.68
N PRO A 322 -4.31 -0.73 -8.58
CA PRO A 322 -5.75 -0.47 -8.60
C PRO A 322 -6.13 0.52 -9.72
N PRO A 323 -7.27 0.31 -10.39
CA PRO A 323 -7.76 1.28 -11.37
C PRO A 323 -8.21 2.57 -10.67
N ALA A 324 -8.20 3.70 -11.39
CA ALA A 324 -8.49 5.02 -10.80
C ALA A 324 -9.84 5.08 -10.06
N TRP A 325 -10.88 4.43 -10.58
CA TRP A 325 -12.21 4.37 -9.96
C TRP A 325 -12.23 3.60 -8.63
N ALA A 326 -11.24 2.75 -8.37
CA ALA A 326 -11.16 2.00 -7.11
C ALA A 326 -10.93 2.92 -5.90
N GLN A 327 -10.44 4.14 -6.11
CA GLN A 327 -10.21 5.11 -5.04
C GLN A 327 -11.51 5.66 -4.44
N GLU A 328 -12.63 5.53 -5.17
CA GLU A 328 -13.95 5.97 -4.72
C GLU A 328 -14.68 4.88 -3.91
N LEU A 329 -14.13 3.67 -3.85
CA LEU A 329 -14.72 2.56 -3.10
C LEU A 329 -14.47 2.75 -1.61
N CYS A 330 -15.50 3.18 -0.90
CA CYS A 330 -15.54 3.14 0.56
C CYS A 330 -16.10 1.79 1.03
N VAL A 331 -15.38 1.13 1.93
CA VAL A 331 -15.94 -0.01 2.67
C VAL A 331 -16.71 0.61 3.85
N THR A 332 -18.04 0.54 3.78
CA THR A 332 -18.93 0.98 4.87
C THR A 332 -19.08 -0.09 5.93
#